data_AF-D8M5I7-F1
#
_entry.id   AF-D8M5I7-F1
#
_cell.length_a   1.000
_cell.length_b   1.000
_cell.length_c   1.000
_cell.angle_alpha   90.00
_cell.angle_beta   90.00
_cell.angle_gamma   90.00
#
_symmetry.space_group_name_H-M   'P 1'
#
loop_
_entity.id
_entity.type
_entity.pdbx_description
1 polymer ?
#
loop_
_entity_poly.entity_id
_entity_poly.type
_entity_poly.pdbx_seq_one_letter_code
_entity_poly.pdbx_strand_id
1 'polypeptide(L)'
;MSDWDSRKKEERKIKSYISANPPNVQKLKERVWMENGLLSTREDPDQILTCPNYEEAIRDYSQINVDILRSFVHFDGYKKITPELLQSYRNDLTRVIVALLHEDRSLYYYQGFHDIVEFLLLFSHFDVHWTYTFMKSLTRAYLRDYMQSNFDEVEKLLQCLFPLLSLRAPELVPILQIAVHTPLHSFR
;
A
#
# COMPACT_ATOMS: atom_id res chain seq x y z
N MET A 1 -5.26 -20.95 -25.88
CA MET A 1 -5.03 -21.26 -24.45
C MET A 1 -6.04 -20.43 -23.67
N SER A 2 -6.84 -21.01 -22.77
CA SER A 2 -7.87 -20.21 -22.07
C SER A 2 -7.21 -19.20 -21.12
N ASP A 3 -7.84 -18.05 -20.90
CA ASP A 3 -7.37 -17.00 -19.95
C ASP A 3 -7.08 -17.59 -18.55
N TRP A 4 -7.91 -18.55 -18.13
CA TRP A 4 -7.76 -19.29 -16.88
C TRP A 4 -6.48 -20.12 -16.79
N ASP A 5 -6.06 -20.77 -17.88
CA ASP A 5 -4.84 -21.58 -17.91
C ASP A 5 -3.58 -20.70 -17.90
N SER A 6 -3.68 -19.50 -18.50
CA SER A 6 -2.63 -18.48 -18.46
C SER A 6 -2.40 -18.00 -17.02
N ARG A 7 -3.48 -17.64 -16.31
CA ARG A 7 -3.46 -17.21 -14.90
C ARG A 7 -2.80 -18.22 -13.96
N LYS A 8 -3.20 -19.50 -14.05
CA LYS A 8 -2.60 -20.56 -13.22
C LYS A 8 -1.11 -20.77 -13.49
N LYS A 9 -0.67 -20.59 -14.73
CA LYS A 9 0.75 -20.71 -15.10
C LYS A 9 1.57 -19.58 -14.49
N GLU A 10 1.05 -18.36 -14.51
CA GLU A 10 1.70 -17.19 -13.89
C GLU A 10 1.74 -17.29 -12.36
N GLU A 11 0.64 -17.70 -11.73
CA GLU A 11 0.60 -17.93 -10.28
C GLU A 11 1.67 -18.93 -9.82
N ARG A 12 1.88 -20.02 -10.58
CA ARG A 12 2.93 -21.00 -10.29
C ARG A 12 4.33 -20.42 -10.38
N LYS A 13 4.59 -19.54 -11.35
CA LYS A 13 5.89 -18.85 -11.47
C LYS A 13 6.13 -17.93 -10.28
N ILE A 14 5.14 -17.11 -9.92
CA ILE A 14 5.21 -16.22 -8.75
C ILE A 14 5.47 -17.04 -7.49
N LYS A 15 4.71 -18.12 -7.25
CA LYS A 15 4.95 -19.05 -6.13
C LYS A 15 6.37 -19.60 -6.12
N SER A 16 6.91 -20.01 -7.27
CA SER A 16 8.29 -20.49 -7.36
C SER A 16 9.33 -19.43 -7.00
N TYR A 17 9.08 -18.16 -7.32
CA TYR A 17 9.98 -17.06 -6.97
C TYR A 17 9.91 -16.68 -5.49
N ILE A 18 8.72 -16.77 -4.88
CA ILE A 18 8.52 -16.57 -3.43
C ILE A 18 9.19 -17.70 -2.64
N SER A 19 9.03 -18.95 -3.08
CA SER A 19 9.58 -20.13 -2.39
C SER A 19 11.08 -20.36 -2.62
N ALA A 20 11.74 -19.54 -3.44
CA ALA A 20 13.20 -19.59 -3.59
C ALA A 20 13.90 -19.14 -2.28
N ASN A 21 15.13 -19.59 -2.04
CA ASN A 21 15.90 -19.21 -0.86
C ASN A 21 17.28 -18.62 -1.25
N PRO A 22 17.48 -17.29 -1.14
CA PRO A 22 16.49 -16.28 -0.76
C PRO A 22 15.43 -16.08 -1.86
N PRO A 23 14.25 -15.50 -1.54
CA PRO A 23 13.23 -15.20 -2.54
C PRO A 23 13.77 -14.36 -3.70
N ASN A 24 13.36 -14.66 -4.93
CA ASN A 24 13.86 -13.96 -6.11
C ASN A 24 13.14 -12.62 -6.30
N VAL A 25 13.55 -11.62 -5.51
CA VAL A 25 12.95 -10.27 -5.49
C VAL A 25 12.94 -9.64 -6.88
N GLN A 26 14.02 -9.77 -7.65
CA GLN A 26 14.12 -9.18 -8.99
C GLN A 26 13.02 -9.71 -9.92
N LYS A 27 12.82 -11.03 -9.94
CA LYS A 27 11.74 -11.64 -10.74
C LYS A 27 10.36 -11.31 -10.21
N LEU A 28 10.21 -11.10 -8.91
CA LEU A 28 8.96 -10.61 -8.34
C LEU A 28 8.68 -9.17 -8.79
N LYS A 29 9.69 -8.28 -8.80
CA LYS A 29 9.55 -6.89 -9.30
C LYS A 29 9.01 -6.85 -10.73
N GLU A 30 9.59 -7.67 -11.61
CA GLU A 30 9.15 -7.80 -13.01
C GLU A 30 7.70 -8.29 -13.14
N ARG A 31 7.17 -9.01 -12.13
CA ARG A 31 5.85 -9.67 -12.17
C ARG A 31 4.76 -8.89 -11.42
N VAL A 32 5.09 -7.80 -10.72
CA VAL A 32 4.08 -6.99 -10.02
C VAL A 32 3.11 -6.33 -11.03
N TRP A 33 3.62 -5.98 -12.21
CA TRP A 33 2.97 -5.12 -13.20
C TRP A 33 2.37 -5.84 -14.42
N MET A 34 2.50 -7.17 -14.54
CA MET A 34 1.97 -7.86 -15.73
C MET A 34 0.45 -8.04 -15.69
N GLU A 35 -0.17 -8.17 -16.85
CA GLU A 35 -1.53 -8.71 -16.98
C GLU A 35 -1.57 -10.09 -16.28
N ASN A 36 -2.41 -10.22 -15.23
CA ASN A 36 -2.46 -11.37 -14.30
C ASN A 36 -1.26 -11.52 -13.34
N GLY A 37 -0.50 -10.45 -13.09
CA GLY A 37 0.51 -10.33 -12.04
C GLY A 37 -0.06 -10.15 -10.63
N LEU A 38 0.79 -9.80 -9.67
CA LEU A 38 0.41 -9.63 -8.25
C LEU A 38 -0.61 -8.51 -8.04
N LEU A 39 -0.53 -7.46 -8.86
CA LEU A 39 -1.57 -6.45 -8.99
C LEU A 39 -2.00 -6.49 -10.44
N SER A 40 -3.11 -7.18 -10.72
CA SER A 40 -3.73 -7.13 -12.04
C SER A 40 -4.37 -5.76 -12.22
N THR A 41 -3.56 -4.73 -12.41
CA THR A 41 -4.01 -3.40 -12.78
C THR A 41 -4.43 -3.45 -14.24
N ARG A 42 -5.54 -2.79 -14.58
CA ARG A 42 -5.96 -2.65 -15.99
C ARG A 42 -5.11 -1.61 -16.75
N GLU A 43 -4.23 -0.91 -16.04
CA GLU A 43 -3.34 0.11 -16.58
C GLU A 43 -2.10 -0.54 -17.18
N ASP A 44 -1.66 -0.04 -18.34
CA ASP A 44 -0.51 -0.57 -19.09
C ASP A 44 0.78 -0.37 -18.28
N PRO A 45 1.54 -1.44 -17.99
CA PRO A 45 2.75 -1.35 -17.21
C PRO A 45 3.91 -0.59 -17.82
N ASP A 46 3.89 -0.38 -19.14
CA ASP A 46 4.91 0.40 -19.82
C ASP A 46 4.55 1.90 -19.85
N GLN A 47 3.34 2.29 -19.39
CA GLN A 47 2.89 3.67 -19.35
C GLN A 47 3.13 4.33 -17.98
N ILE A 48 4.40 4.62 -17.68
CA ILE A 48 4.75 5.39 -16.48
C ILE A 48 4.20 6.82 -16.62
N LEU A 49 3.32 7.20 -15.70
CA LEU A 49 2.77 8.55 -15.60
C LEU A 49 3.77 9.48 -14.91
N THR A 50 3.84 10.73 -15.38
CA THR A 50 4.57 11.77 -14.67
C THR A 50 3.78 12.15 -13.41
N CYS A 51 4.32 11.82 -12.23
CA CYS A 51 3.83 12.34 -10.96
C CYS A 51 3.74 13.89 -11.01
N PRO A 52 2.55 14.50 -10.91
CA PRO A 52 2.43 15.94 -10.87
C PRO A 52 3.03 16.53 -9.59
N ASN A 53 3.26 17.84 -9.57
CA ASN A 53 3.61 18.57 -8.36
C ASN A 53 2.55 19.64 -8.15
N TYR A 54 1.80 19.56 -7.05
CA TYR A 54 0.75 20.51 -6.72
C TYR A 54 1.20 21.36 -5.54
N GLU A 55 1.05 22.68 -5.68
CA GLU A 55 1.36 23.64 -4.62
C GLU A 55 0.15 23.92 -3.71
N GLU A 56 -1.05 23.49 -4.13
CA GLU A 56 -2.28 23.70 -3.38
C GLU A 56 -2.31 22.87 -2.11
N ALA A 57 -2.78 23.50 -1.03
CA ALA A 57 -3.08 22.81 0.21
C ALA A 57 -4.19 21.77 -0.02
N ILE A 58 -3.91 20.53 0.36
CA ILE A 58 -4.90 19.45 0.41
C ILE A 58 -5.49 19.34 1.81
N ARG A 59 -6.61 18.63 1.91
CA ARG A 59 -7.17 18.21 3.20
C ARG A 59 -6.11 17.45 4.00
N ASP A 60 -6.17 17.56 5.33
CA ASP A 60 -5.34 16.78 6.25
C ASP A 60 -3.82 17.00 6.12
N TYR A 61 -3.39 18.06 5.44
CA TYR A 61 -1.97 18.36 5.19
C TYR A 61 -1.12 18.38 6.48
N SER A 62 -1.68 18.87 7.59
CA SER A 62 -0.99 18.86 8.89
C SER A 62 -0.69 17.45 9.39
N GLN A 63 -1.65 16.53 9.25
CA GLN A 63 -1.48 15.12 9.64
C GLN A 63 -0.46 14.43 8.73
N ILE A 64 -0.59 14.65 7.42
CA ILE A 64 0.35 14.12 6.41
C ILE A 64 1.78 14.57 6.73
N ASN A 65 1.98 15.85 7.06
CA ASN A 65 3.30 16.38 7.38
C ASN A 65 3.92 15.72 8.63
N VAL A 66 3.13 15.53 9.70
CA VAL A 66 3.60 14.85 10.92
C VAL A 66 4.01 13.40 10.65
N ASP A 67 3.27 12.72 9.78
CA ASP A 67 3.56 11.36 9.35
C ASP A 67 4.86 11.29 8.52
N ILE A 68 5.00 12.17 7.53
CA ILE A 68 6.21 12.25 6.66
C ILE A 68 7.48 12.61 7.46
N LEU A 69 7.37 13.43 8.51
CA LEU A 69 8.51 13.73 9.39
C LEU A 69 9.01 12.51 10.16
N ARG A 70 8.20 11.46 10.28
CA ARG A 70 8.56 10.17 10.91
C ARG A 70 9.00 9.12 9.88
N SER A 71 8.85 9.39 8.59
CA SER A 71 9.25 8.49 7.50
C SER A 71 10.76 8.33 7.33
N PHE A 72 11.12 7.18 6.75
CA PHE A 72 12.41 6.65 6.31
C PHE A 72 13.41 6.32 7.43
N VAL A 73 13.02 6.47 8.70
CA VAL A 73 13.92 6.25 9.85
C VAL A 73 13.92 4.82 10.40
N HIS A 74 13.02 3.97 9.89
CA HIS A 74 12.84 2.60 10.38
C HIS A 74 13.62 1.55 9.58
N PHE A 75 14.20 1.93 8.43
CA PHE A 75 14.92 0.99 7.56
C PHE A 75 16.39 0.86 7.91
N ASP A 76 16.93 -0.35 7.67
CA ASP A 76 18.35 -0.61 7.80
C ASP A 76 19.17 0.34 6.93
N GLY A 77 20.19 0.96 7.53
CA GLY A 77 21.05 1.91 6.84
C GLY A 77 20.57 3.37 6.87
N TYR A 78 19.42 3.70 7.47
CA TYR A 78 18.97 5.11 7.58
C TYR A 78 20.02 6.04 8.19
N LYS A 79 20.83 5.53 9.15
CA LYS A 79 21.91 6.27 9.81
C LYS A 79 23.01 6.76 8.86
N LYS A 80 23.09 6.18 7.65
CA LYS A 80 24.05 6.56 6.61
C LYS A 80 23.49 7.62 5.65
N ILE A 81 22.19 7.91 5.74
CA ILE A 81 21.51 8.91 4.91
C ILE A 81 21.79 10.29 5.50
N THR A 82 22.21 11.25 4.67
CA THR A 82 22.40 12.62 5.13
C THR A 82 21.04 13.31 5.37
N PRO A 83 20.97 14.33 6.24
CA PRO A 83 19.73 15.07 6.47
C PRO A 83 19.11 15.63 5.17
N GLU A 84 19.94 16.08 4.24
CA GLU A 84 19.51 16.66 2.96
C GLU A 84 18.88 15.60 2.06
N LEU A 85 19.50 14.42 1.98
CA LEU A 85 18.97 13.31 1.19
C LEU A 85 17.68 12.77 1.79
N LEU A 86 17.62 12.65 3.13
CA LEU A 86 16.40 12.28 3.84
C LEU A 86 15.27 13.27 3.56
N GLN A 87 15.57 14.58 3.54
CA GLN A 87 14.58 15.60 3.20
C GLN A 87 14.13 15.47 1.73
N SER A 88 15.03 15.15 0.80
CA SER A 88 14.67 14.89 -0.60
C SER A 88 13.68 13.72 -0.72
N TYR A 89 13.93 12.61 -0.02
CA TYR A 89 13.03 11.46 0.00
C TYR A 89 11.65 11.77 0.58
N ARG A 90 11.62 12.60 1.63
CA ARG A 90 10.36 13.09 2.22
C ARG A 90 9.61 14.03 1.27
N ASN A 91 10.32 14.83 0.47
CA ASN A 91 9.70 15.65 -0.56
C ASN A 91 9.07 14.77 -1.66
N ASP A 92 9.74 13.71 -2.10
CA ASP A 92 9.18 12.76 -3.06
C ASP A 92 7.95 12.03 -2.49
N LEU A 93 8.01 11.60 -1.23
CA LEU A 93 6.88 11.02 -0.51
C LEU A 93 5.69 11.98 -0.43
N THR A 94 5.95 13.24 -0.07
CA THR A 94 4.93 14.31 -0.04
C THR A 94 4.30 14.47 -1.42
N ARG A 95 5.12 14.58 -2.47
CA ARG A 95 4.66 14.77 -3.85
C ARG A 95 3.73 13.65 -4.29
N VAL A 96 4.08 12.39 -4.04
CA VAL A 96 3.22 11.25 -4.41
C VAL A 96 1.89 11.29 -3.66
N ILE A 97 1.91 11.47 -2.34
CA ILE A 97 0.69 11.51 -1.52
C ILE A 97 -0.22 12.67 -1.95
N VAL A 98 0.36 13.86 -2.09
CA VAL A 98 -0.39 15.06 -2.50
C VAL A 98 -0.96 14.89 -3.90
N ALA A 99 -0.19 14.35 -4.85
CA ALA A 99 -0.67 14.08 -6.21
C ALA A 99 -1.91 13.18 -6.22
N LEU A 100 -1.88 12.07 -5.48
CA LEU A 100 -3.00 11.12 -5.42
C LEU A 100 -4.26 11.75 -4.83
N LEU A 101 -4.13 12.47 -3.72
CA LEU A 101 -5.25 13.09 -3.00
C LEU A 101 -5.78 14.34 -3.72
N HIS A 102 -4.94 15.02 -4.50
CA HIS A 102 -5.36 16.18 -5.31
C HIS A 102 -6.19 15.73 -6.51
N GLU A 103 -5.75 14.69 -7.22
CA GLU A 103 -6.44 14.19 -8.40
C GLU A 103 -7.73 13.44 -8.10
N ASP A 104 -7.83 12.77 -6.93
CA ASP A 104 -9.04 12.11 -6.49
C ASP A 104 -9.48 12.63 -5.11
N ARG A 105 -10.31 13.68 -5.15
CA ARG A 105 -10.86 14.34 -3.95
C ARG A 105 -11.82 13.47 -3.14
N SER A 106 -12.19 12.29 -3.64
CA SER A 106 -13.00 11.31 -2.90
C SER A 106 -12.17 10.49 -1.89
N LEU A 107 -10.85 10.52 -2.01
CA LEU A 107 -9.93 9.82 -1.11
C LEU A 107 -9.65 10.64 0.15
N TYR A 108 -9.74 9.98 1.30
CA TYR A 108 -9.42 10.52 2.61
C TYR A 108 -8.11 9.91 3.08
N TYR A 109 -7.18 10.74 3.54
CA TYR A 109 -5.93 10.26 4.11
C TYR A 109 -6.21 9.54 5.44
N TYR A 110 -5.64 8.35 5.62
CA TYR A 110 -5.62 7.66 6.90
C TYR A 110 -4.18 7.49 7.39
N GLN A 111 -4.00 7.50 8.72
CA GLN A 111 -2.69 7.33 9.33
C GLN A 111 -2.09 5.96 8.97
N GLY A 112 -0.86 5.98 8.45
CA GLY A 112 -0.17 4.79 7.94
C GLY A 112 -0.27 4.58 6.43
N PHE A 113 -1.04 5.41 5.70
CA PHE A 113 -0.98 5.41 4.23
C PHE A 113 0.41 5.78 3.72
N HIS A 114 1.12 6.67 4.43
CA HIS A 114 2.49 7.05 4.08
C HIS A 114 3.46 5.87 4.10
N ASP A 115 3.31 4.91 5.01
CA ASP A 115 4.17 3.73 5.12
C ASP A 115 4.13 2.89 3.84
N ILE A 116 2.96 2.77 3.20
CA ILE A 116 2.78 2.04 1.95
C ILE A 116 3.53 2.76 0.81
N VAL A 117 3.36 4.07 0.71
CA VAL A 117 4.02 4.89 -0.33
C VAL A 117 5.54 4.92 -0.13
N GLU A 118 5.98 5.06 1.11
CA GLU A 118 7.37 5.03 1.55
C GLU A 118 8.06 3.70 1.18
N PHE A 119 7.40 2.57 1.46
CA PHE A 119 7.88 1.25 1.05
C PHE A 119 8.06 1.16 -0.46
N LEU A 120 7.10 1.68 -1.23
CA LEU A 120 7.16 1.62 -2.69
C LEU A 120 8.22 2.55 -3.28
N LEU A 121 8.44 3.72 -2.68
CA LEU A 121 9.56 4.59 -3.04
C LEU A 121 10.89 3.86 -2.82
N LEU A 122 11.09 3.20 -1.68
CA LEU A 122 12.31 2.42 -1.46
C LEU A 122 12.45 1.25 -2.44
N PHE A 123 11.33 0.55 -2.69
CA PHE A 123 11.30 -0.57 -3.61
C PHE A 123 11.64 -0.18 -5.05
N SER A 124 11.17 0.98 -5.49
CA SER A 124 11.42 1.56 -6.82
C SER A 124 12.75 2.31 -6.92
N HIS A 125 13.57 2.32 -5.86
CA HIS A 125 14.81 3.09 -5.77
C HIS A 125 14.59 4.61 -5.95
N PHE A 126 13.51 5.11 -5.33
CA PHE A 126 13.06 6.50 -5.35
C PHE A 126 12.64 7.01 -6.72
N ASP A 127 12.15 6.13 -7.59
CA ASP A 127 11.46 6.55 -8.81
C ASP A 127 10.05 7.05 -8.45
N VAL A 128 9.93 8.38 -8.35
CA VAL A 128 8.68 9.06 -7.97
C VAL A 128 7.56 8.86 -8.99
N HIS A 129 7.89 8.74 -10.28
CA HIS A 129 6.91 8.60 -11.36
C HIS A 129 6.34 7.19 -11.41
N TRP A 130 7.22 6.20 -11.30
CA TRP A 130 6.81 4.80 -11.16
C TRP A 130 5.96 4.61 -9.91
N THR A 131 6.40 5.14 -8.77
CA THR A 131 5.71 4.97 -7.49
C THR A 131 4.33 5.61 -7.50
N TYR A 132 4.21 6.81 -8.06
CA TYR A 132 2.92 7.46 -8.23
C TYR A 132 1.99 6.68 -9.15
N THR A 133 2.47 6.22 -10.31
CA THR A 133 1.66 5.43 -11.26
C THR A 133 1.13 4.17 -10.58
N PHE A 134 2.02 3.47 -9.87
CA PHE A 134 1.68 2.28 -9.12
C PHE A 134 0.65 2.55 -8.02
N MET A 135 0.88 3.59 -7.20
CA MET A 135 -0.01 3.95 -6.11
C MET A 135 -1.38 4.37 -6.62
N LYS A 136 -1.48 5.02 -7.78
CA LYS A 136 -2.76 5.40 -8.38
C LYS A 136 -3.61 4.17 -8.69
N SER A 137 -2.98 3.15 -9.27
CA SER A 137 -3.58 1.85 -9.54
C SER A 137 -3.94 1.09 -8.26
N LEU A 138 -2.99 0.96 -7.33
CA LEU A 138 -3.17 0.24 -6.06
C LEU A 138 -4.29 0.86 -5.22
N THR A 139 -4.33 2.19 -5.17
CA THR A 139 -5.34 2.93 -4.40
C THR A 139 -6.74 2.66 -4.94
N ARG A 140 -6.91 2.74 -6.26
CA ARG A 140 -8.22 2.48 -6.90
C ARG A 140 -8.70 1.05 -6.76
N ALA A 141 -7.78 0.08 -6.84
CA ALA A 141 -8.14 -1.34 -6.89
C ALA A 141 -8.23 -2.00 -5.50
N TYR A 142 -7.42 -1.57 -4.53
CA TYR A 142 -7.27 -2.28 -3.25
C TYR A 142 -7.40 -1.40 -2.02
N LEU A 143 -7.07 -0.11 -2.10
CA LEU A 143 -7.04 0.76 -0.91
C LEU A 143 -8.24 1.69 -0.77
N ARG A 144 -9.06 1.82 -1.82
CA ARG A 144 -10.16 2.79 -1.91
C ARG A 144 -11.12 2.71 -0.73
N ASP A 145 -11.43 1.51 -0.28
CA ASP A 145 -12.39 1.27 0.82
C ASP A 145 -11.82 1.69 2.18
N TYR A 146 -10.50 1.68 2.35
CA TYR A 146 -9.82 2.19 3.55
C TYR A 146 -9.64 3.72 3.53
N MET A 147 -9.80 4.35 2.36
CA MET A 147 -9.68 5.79 2.15
C MET A 147 -11.04 6.49 2.05
N GLN A 148 -12.10 5.89 2.61
CA GLN A 148 -13.41 6.52 2.74
C GLN A 148 -13.43 7.52 3.92
N SER A 149 -14.44 8.37 3.97
CA SER A 149 -14.62 9.34 5.06
C SER A 149 -14.98 8.71 6.40
N ASN A 150 -15.32 7.42 6.43
CA ASN A 150 -15.67 6.66 7.62
C ASN A 150 -15.10 5.23 7.52
N PHE A 151 -15.25 4.45 8.59
CA PHE A 151 -14.69 3.10 8.69
C PHE A 151 -15.69 1.99 8.35
N ASP A 152 -16.83 2.30 7.75
CA ASP A 152 -17.92 1.32 7.55
C ASP A 152 -17.46 0.09 6.74
N GLU A 153 -16.69 0.31 5.66
CA GLU A 153 -16.15 -0.79 4.86
C GLU A 153 -15.09 -1.60 5.60
N VAL A 154 -14.28 -0.94 6.43
CA VAL A 154 -13.28 -1.60 7.28
C VAL A 154 -13.96 -2.46 8.33
N GLU A 155 -15.04 -1.97 8.93
CA GLU A 155 -15.82 -2.72 9.91
C GLU A 155 -16.42 -3.99 9.28
N LYS A 156 -16.98 -3.90 8.06
CA LYS A 156 -17.47 -5.08 7.32
C LYS A 156 -16.37 -6.10 7.07
N LEU A 157 -15.16 -5.66 6.71
CA LEU A 157 -14.01 -6.54 6.52
C LEU A 157 -13.62 -7.22 7.83
N LEU A 158 -13.57 -6.46 8.93
CA LEU A 158 -13.25 -6.98 10.26
C LEU A 158 -14.30 -7.96 10.78
N GLN A 159 -15.58 -7.75 10.47
CA GLN A 159 -16.65 -8.69 10.79
C GLN A 159 -16.47 -10.06 10.09
N CYS A 160 -15.81 -10.10 8.93
CA CYS A 160 -15.46 -11.37 8.25
C CYS A 160 -14.38 -12.17 8.99
N LEU A 161 -13.61 -11.56 9.89
CA LEU A 161 -12.53 -12.23 10.62
C LEU A 161 -13.05 -13.35 11.52
N PHE A 162 -14.13 -13.10 12.29
CA PHE A 162 -14.65 -14.09 13.24
C PHE A 162 -15.22 -15.35 12.59
N PRO A 163 -15.99 -15.28 11.48
CA PRO A 163 -16.35 -16.47 10.71
C PRO A 163 -15.15 -17.28 10.23
N LEU A 164 -14.09 -16.62 9.73
CA LEU A 164 -12.88 -17.29 9.27
C LEU A 164 -12.12 -17.97 10.41
N LEU A 165 -11.99 -17.28 11.55
CA LEU A 165 -11.39 -17.84 12.76
C LEU A 165 -12.20 -19.02 13.27
N SER A 166 -13.54 -18.94 13.28
CA SER A 166 -14.40 -20.04 13.71
C SER A 166 -14.20 -21.32 12.88
N LEU A 167 -13.83 -21.18 11.60
CA LEU A 167 -13.59 -22.30 10.69
C LEU A 167 -12.17 -22.89 10.81
N ARG A 168 -11.16 -22.11 11.22
CA ARG A 168 -9.74 -22.50 11.12
C ARG A 168 -8.99 -22.50 12.44
N ALA A 169 -9.43 -21.69 13.40
CA ALA A 169 -8.84 -21.52 14.73
C ALA A 169 -9.94 -21.11 15.75
N PRO A 170 -10.98 -21.95 15.95
CA PRO A 170 -12.12 -21.62 16.82
C PRO A 170 -11.72 -21.32 18.27
N GLU A 171 -10.59 -21.85 18.73
CA GLU A 171 -10.01 -21.57 20.04
C GLU A 171 -9.63 -20.10 20.25
N LEU A 172 -9.36 -19.36 19.17
CA LEU A 172 -9.02 -17.93 19.23
C LEU A 172 -10.25 -17.03 19.33
N VAL A 173 -11.41 -17.50 18.88
CA VAL A 173 -12.66 -16.73 18.88
C VAL A 173 -13.05 -16.23 20.28
N PRO A 174 -13.14 -17.07 21.32
CA PRO A 174 -13.48 -16.58 22.66
C PRO A 174 -12.42 -15.63 23.21
N ILE A 175 -11.13 -15.83 22.91
CA ILE A 175 -10.05 -14.95 23.37
C ILE A 175 -10.21 -13.54 22.79
N LEU A 176 -10.58 -13.43 21.51
CA LEU A 176 -10.69 -12.16 20.78
C LEU A 176 -12.05 -11.47 20.96
N GLN A 177 -13.10 -12.20 21.36
CA GLN A 177 -14.43 -11.65 21.61
C GLN A 177 -14.65 -11.11 23.03
N ILE A 178 -13.83 -11.49 24.02
CA ILE A 178 -13.96 -11.03 25.42
C ILE A 178 -13.39 -9.60 25.56
N ALA A 179 -13.92 -8.64 24.82
CA ALA A 179 -13.38 -7.29 24.61
C ALA A 179 -13.29 -6.40 25.87
N VAL A 180 -12.33 -6.68 26.76
CA VAL A 180 -11.53 -5.63 27.43
C VAL A 180 -10.32 -5.25 26.55
N HIS A 181 -10.04 -6.04 25.50
CA HIS A 181 -8.82 -5.90 24.68
C HIS A 181 -9.04 -5.87 23.16
N THR A 182 -10.27 -5.64 22.67
CA THR A 182 -10.50 -5.48 21.24
C THR A 182 -10.38 -3.99 20.87
N PRO A 183 -9.39 -3.56 20.05
CA PRO A 183 -9.05 -2.15 19.85
C PRO A 183 -10.10 -1.27 19.16
N LEU A 184 -11.25 -1.82 18.77
CA LEU A 184 -12.21 -1.19 17.87
C LEU A 184 -13.44 -0.62 18.57
N HIS A 185 -13.63 -0.91 19.87
CA HIS A 185 -14.82 -0.44 20.61
C HIS A 185 -14.70 1.00 21.14
N SER A 186 -13.60 1.71 20.89
CA SER A 186 -13.38 3.09 21.36
C SER A 186 -13.75 4.19 20.36
N PHE A 187 -14.39 3.86 19.24
CA PHE A 187 -14.91 4.85 18.28
C PHE A 187 -16.43 4.96 18.40
N ARG A 188 -16.92 5.50 19.51
CA ARG A 188 -18.28 6.04 19.65
C ARG A 188 -18.22 7.35 20.40
#